data_AF-A0A947A341-F1
#
_entry.id   AF-A0A947A341-F1
#
_cell.length_a   1.000
_cell.length_b   1.000
_cell.length_c   1.000
_cell.angle_alpha   90.00
_cell.angle_beta   90.00
_cell.angle_gamma   90.00
#
_symmetry.space_group_name_H-M   'P 1'
#
loop_
_entity.id
_entity.type
_entity.pdbx_description
1 polymer ?
#
loop_
_entity_poly.entity_id
_entity_poly.type
_entity_poly.pdbx_seq_one_letter_code
_entity_poly.pdbx_strand_id
1 'polypeptide(L)'
;MNWISFEQLYDSIQKHPKKVFIDFYADWCVPCKRMDKEVFTHPQVKAMLNNDYYAVKMNVESPDTIRFGEQTFINERLNRRNPVHQIVLLMARRKNRPFS
;
A
#
# COMPACT_ATOMS: atom_id res chain seq x y z
N MET A 1 9.99 -10.84 -1.56
CA MET A 1 8.90 -10.35 -0.71
C MET A 1 7.62 -10.98 -1.17
N ASN A 2 6.70 -11.28 -0.26
CA ASN A 2 5.39 -11.84 -0.59
C ASN A 2 4.36 -10.71 -0.55
N TRP A 3 4.35 -9.88 -1.59
CA TRP A 3 3.39 -8.80 -1.72
C TRP A 3 2.03 -9.36 -2.13
N ILE A 4 0.96 -8.89 -1.50
CA ILE A 4 -0.42 -9.24 -1.86
C ILE A 4 -1.19 -7.98 -2.30
N SER A 5 -2.26 -8.18 -3.06
CA SER A 5 -3.18 -7.09 -3.44
C SER A 5 -4.11 -6.71 -2.27
N PHE A 6 -4.82 -5.59 -2.39
CA PHE A 6 -5.83 -5.19 -1.41
C PHE A 6 -7.01 -6.17 -1.35
N GLU A 7 -7.40 -6.75 -2.48
CA GLU A 7 -8.44 -7.77 -2.57
C GLU A 7 -8.01 -9.03 -1.80
N GLN A 8 -6.79 -9.50 -2.06
CA GLN A 8 -6.20 -10.62 -1.34
C GLN A 8 -6.03 -10.32 0.15
N LEU A 9 -5.68 -9.08 0.49
CA LEU A 9 -5.58 -8.63 1.88
C LEU A 9 -6.92 -8.79 2.59
N TYR A 10 -8.03 -8.31 1.99
CA TYR A 10 -9.36 -8.43 2.58
C TYR A 10 -9.71 -9.90 2.88
N ASP A 11 -9.55 -10.78 1.89
CA ASP A 11 -9.85 -12.21 2.09
C ASP A 11 -8.96 -12.85 3.15
N SER A 12 -7.68 -12.45 3.20
CA SER A 12 -6.70 -13.01 4.12
C SER A 12 -6.97 -12.60 5.56
N ILE A 13 -7.29 -11.32 5.82
CA ILE A 13 -7.59 -10.84 7.18
C ILE A 13 -8.90 -11.41 7.73
N GLN A 14 -9.87 -11.72 6.87
CA GLN A 14 -11.12 -12.36 7.29
C GLN A 14 -10.89 -13.82 7.72
N LYS A 15 -10.02 -14.55 7.00
CA LYS A 15 -9.70 -15.95 7.32
C LYS A 15 -8.76 -16.08 8.51
N HIS A 16 -7.68 -15.30 8.51
CA HIS A 16 -6.62 -15.37 9.52
C HIS A 16 -6.11 -13.98 9.87
N PRO A 17 -6.67 -13.34 10.91
CA PRO A 17 -6.26 -12.00 11.33
C PRO A 17 -4.76 -11.93 11.65
N LYS A 18 -4.06 -11.01 10.99
CA LYS A 18 -2.62 -10.78 11.12
C LYS A 18 -2.31 -9.31 10.91
N LYS A 19 -1.17 -8.84 11.41
CA LYS A 19 -0.74 -7.44 11.23
C LYS A 19 -0.58 -7.13 9.74
N VAL A 20 -0.88 -5.90 9.35
CA VAL A 20 -0.77 -5.44 7.96
C VAL A 20 0.35 -4.42 7.86
N PHE A 21 1.22 -4.59 6.87
CA PHE A 21 2.25 -3.63 6.49
C PHE A 21 1.93 -3.14 5.07
N ILE A 22 1.82 -1.82 4.89
CA ILE A 22 1.52 -1.22 3.59
C ILE A 22 2.67 -0.29 3.21
N ASP A 23 3.33 -0.59 2.09
CA ASP A 23 4.37 0.22 1.48
C ASP A 23 3.77 1.06 0.34
N PHE A 24 3.70 2.37 0.55
CA PHE A 24 3.27 3.33 -0.46
C PHE A 24 4.49 3.90 -1.18
N TYR A 25 4.52 3.76 -2.51
CA TYR A 25 5.62 4.26 -3.34
C TYR A 25 5.10 5.06 -4.53
N ALA A 26 6.01 5.72 -5.25
CA ALA A 26 5.77 6.29 -6.57
C ALA A 26 6.96 5.95 -7.48
N ASP A 27 6.75 5.89 -8.79
CA ASP A 27 7.81 5.51 -9.74
C ASP A 27 8.97 6.50 -9.78
N TRP A 28 8.71 7.75 -9.42
CA TRP A 28 9.72 8.81 -9.30
C TRP A 28 10.37 8.87 -7.91
N CYS A 29 9.91 8.08 -6.93
CA CYS A 29 10.42 8.11 -5.55
C CYS A 29 11.77 7.37 -5.44
N VAL A 30 12.87 8.12 -5.50
CA VAL A 30 14.23 7.57 -5.36
C VAL A 30 14.46 6.87 -4.01
N PRO A 31 14.04 7.42 -2.84
CA PRO A 31 14.18 6.71 -1.57
C PRO A 31 13.43 5.37 -1.53
N CYS A 32 12.24 5.29 -2.16
CA CYS A 32 11.45 4.07 -2.24
C CYS A 32 12.20 2.97 -3.02
N LYS A 33 12.82 3.32 -4.14
CA LYS A 33 13.67 2.38 -4.91
C LYS A 33 14.88 1.90 -4.12
N ARG A 34 15.44 2.76 -3.26
CA ARG A 34 16.55 2.39 -2.38
C ARG A 34 16.10 1.40 -1.30
N MET A 35 14.95 1.65 -0.68
CA MET A 35 14.31 0.72 0.26
C MET A 35 14.04 -0.65 -0.37
N ASP A 36 13.54 -0.67 -1.61
CA ASP A 36 13.35 -1.92 -2.37
C ASP A 36 14.63 -2.72 -2.52
N LYS A 37 15.74 -2.04 -2.84
CA LYS A 37 17.03 -2.69 -3.10
C LYS A 37 17.78 -3.11 -1.85
N GLU A 38 17.67 -2.33 -0.78
CA GLU A 38 18.53 -2.46 0.41
C GLU A 38 17.79 -3.07 1.61
N VAL A 39 16.49 -2.75 1.79
CA VAL A 39 15.72 -3.12 2.99
C VAL A 39 14.85 -4.33 2.72
N PHE A 40 14.02 -4.30 1.68
CA PHE A 40 13.07 -5.38 1.41
C PHE A 40 13.71 -6.64 0.79
N THR A 41 14.98 -6.56 0.39
CA THR A 41 15.81 -7.69 0.00
C THR A 41 16.60 -8.27 1.18
N HIS A 42 16.76 -7.52 2.28
CA HIS A 42 17.53 -7.97 3.43
C HIS A 42 16.85 -9.21 4.06
N PRO A 43 17.58 -10.34 4.24
CA PRO A 43 16.97 -11.61 4.64
C PRO A 43 16.13 -11.53 5.90
N GLN A 44 16.60 -10.80 6.92
CA GLN A 44 15.90 -10.65 8.20
C GLN A 44 14.59 -9.86 8.05
N VAL A 45 14.61 -8.77 7.28
CA VAL A 45 13.41 -7.93 7.04
C VAL A 45 12.40 -8.70 6.21
N LYS A 46 12.86 -9.37 5.15
CA LYS A 46 12.01 -10.22 4.30
C LYS A 46 11.35 -11.34 5.11
N ALA A 47 12.11 -12.01 5.98
CA ALA A 47 11.58 -13.07 6.84
C ALA A 47 10.51 -12.52 7.80
N MET A 48 10.81 -11.43 8.52
CA MET A 48 9.87 -10.79 9.43
C MET A 48 8.58 -10.36 8.72
N LEU A 49 8.68 -9.63 7.60
CA LEU A 49 7.49 -9.15 6.89
C LEU A 49 6.67 -10.29 6.30
N ASN A 50 7.30 -11.32 5.73
CA ASN A 50 6.59 -12.47 5.20
C ASN A 50 5.91 -13.31 6.29
N ASN A 51 6.57 -13.48 7.45
CA ASN A 51 6.10 -14.38 8.52
C ASN A 51 5.11 -13.71 9.46
N ASP A 52 5.27 -12.42 9.74
CA ASP A 52 4.53 -11.72 10.80
C ASP A 52 3.53 -10.70 10.28
N TYR A 53 3.58 -10.38 8.98
CA TYR A 53 2.66 -9.43 8.33
C TYR A 53 1.96 -10.00 7.09
N TYR A 54 0.85 -9.35 6.74
CA TYR A 54 0.40 -9.24 5.35
C TYR A 54 1.02 -7.98 4.76
N ALA A 55 1.86 -8.14 3.74
CA ALA A 55 2.57 -7.04 3.12
C ALA A 55 1.89 -6.62 1.82
N VAL A 56 1.46 -5.36 1.73
CA VAL A 56 0.88 -4.76 0.52
C VAL A 56 1.84 -3.70 0.02
N LYS A 57 2.04 -3.63 -1.29
CA LYS A 57 2.81 -2.57 -1.92
C LYS A 57 1.96 -1.89 -2.98
N MET A 58 1.87 -0.56 -2.92
CA MET A 58 0.97 0.21 -3.77
C MET A 58 1.66 1.45 -4.33
N ASN A 59 1.51 1.65 -5.65
CA ASN A 59 1.84 2.92 -6.27
C ASN A 59 0.74 3.94 -5.95
N VAL A 60 1.11 5.06 -5.34
CA VAL A 60 0.16 6.10 -4.93
C VAL A 60 -0.49 6.81 -6.11
N GLU A 61 0.13 6.76 -7.29
CA GLU A 61 -0.35 7.39 -8.53
C GLU A 61 -1.10 6.40 -9.44
N SER A 62 -1.31 5.14 -8.99
CA SER A 62 -1.93 4.10 -9.82
C SER A 62 -3.28 4.56 -10.38
N PRO A 63 -3.59 4.28 -11.66
CA PRO A 63 -4.91 4.47 -12.26
C PRO A 63 -5.87 3.31 -11.96
N ASP A 64 -5.37 2.23 -11.36
CA ASP A 64 -6.14 1.01 -11.15
C ASP A 64 -7.29 1.24 -10.19
N THR A 65 -8.37 0.50 -10.40
CA THR A 65 -9.45 0.39 -9.44
C THR A 65 -9.09 -0.65 -8.40
N ILE A 66 -9.09 -0.25 -7.13
CA ILE A 66 -8.78 -1.13 -5.98
C ILE A 66 -10.08 -1.52 -5.29
N ARG A 67 -10.27 -2.82 -5.03
CA ARG A 67 -11.39 -3.33 -4.25
C ARG A 67 -10.92 -3.81 -2.89
N PHE A 68 -11.66 -3.44 -1.85
CA PHE A 68 -11.43 -3.91 -0.49
C PHE A 68 -12.77 -4.27 0.14
N GLY A 69 -13.10 -5.56 0.14
CA GLY A 69 -14.45 -6.05 0.44
C GLY A 69 -15.48 -5.53 -0.58
N GLU A 70 -16.55 -4.93 -0.08
CA GLU A 70 -17.60 -4.31 -0.90
C GLU A 70 -17.24 -2.88 -1.35
N GLN A 71 -16.17 -2.30 -0.82
CA GLN A 71 -15.76 -0.95 -1.15
C GLN A 71 -14.86 -0.94 -2.38
N THR A 72 -15.09 0.05 -3.24
CA THR A 72 -14.30 0.29 -4.45
C THR A 72 -13.61 1.64 -4.34
N PHE A 73 -12.33 1.68 -4.69
CA PHE A 73 -11.50 2.86 -4.64
C PHE A 73 -10.87 3.13 -6.01
N ILE A 74 -10.98 4.37 -6.49
CA ILE A 74 -10.43 4.81 -7.77
C ILE A 74 -9.49 6.00 -7.59
N ASN A 75 -8.69 6.31 -8.61
CA ASN A 75 -7.92 7.53 -8.64
C ASN A 75 -8.72 8.65 -9.32
N GLU A 76 -9.57 9.35 -8.57
CA GLU A 76 -10.34 10.51 -9.07
C GLU A 76 -9.46 11.69 -9.51
N ARG A 77 -8.15 11.64 -9.19
CA ARG A 77 -7.20 12.73 -9.40
C ARG A 77 -6.31 12.52 -10.61
N LEU A 78 -6.55 11.52 -11.48
CA LEU A 78 -5.68 11.21 -12.63
C LEU A 78 -5.37 12.41 -13.54
N ASN A 79 -6.29 13.36 -13.66
CA ASN A 79 -6.11 14.58 -14.47
C ASN A 79 -5.35 15.71 -13.73
N ARG A 80 -4.85 15.48 -12.51
CA ARG A 80 -4.14 16.47 -11.69
C ARG A 80 -2.64 16.21 -11.72
N ARG A 81 -1.86 17.28 -11.55
CA ARG A 81 -0.43 17.17 -11.27
C ARG A 81 -0.24 16.41 -9.94
N ASN A 82 0.52 15.32 -9.97
CA ASN A 82 0.76 14.39 -8.87
C ASN A 82 -0.56 13.74 -8.35
N PRO A 83 -1.17 12.85 -9.15
CA PRO A 83 -2.43 12.22 -8.78
C PRO A 83 -2.21 11.30 -7.57
N VAL A 84 -3.02 11.44 -6.52
CA VAL A 84 -2.94 10.54 -5.36
C VAL A 84 -4.24 9.75 -5.27
N HIS A 85 -4.12 8.42 -5.31
CA HIS A 85 -5.22 7.49 -5.24
C HIS A 85 -6.02 7.64 -3.93
N GLN A 86 -7.34 7.54 -3.99
CA GLN A 86 -8.23 7.87 -2.86
C GLN A 86 -7.96 7.01 -1.61
N ILE A 87 -7.60 5.73 -1.79
CA ILE A 87 -7.31 4.82 -0.67
C ILE A 87 -6.09 5.28 0.15
N VAL A 88 -5.10 5.88 -0.50
CA VAL A 88 -3.90 6.44 0.16
C VAL A 88 -4.30 7.66 0.99
N LEU A 89 -5.12 8.55 0.41
CA LEU A 89 -5.64 9.72 1.11
C LEU A 89 -6.46 9.32 2.34
N LEU A 90 -7.28 8.28 2.22
CA LEU A 90 -8.08 7.76 3.33
C LEU A 90 -7.19 7.23 4.45
N MET A 91 -6.16 6.44 4.13
CA MET A 91 -5.26 5.85 5.13
C MET A 91 -4.30 6.86 5.77
N ALA A 92 -3.91 7.90 5.03
CA ALA A 92 -3.06 8.97 5.54
C ALA A 92 -3.83 10.02 6.37
N ARG A 93 -5.16 9.97 6.37
CA ARG A 93 -6.02 10.91 7.09
C ARG A 93 -5.78 10.82 8.59
N ARG A 94 -5.49 11.96 9.21
CA ARG A 94 -5.35 12.09 10.67
C ARG A 94 -6.63 12.66 11.25
N LYS A 95 -7.00 12.21 12.46
CA LYS A 95 -8.15 12.79 13.19
C LYS A 95 -7.93 14.29 13.36
N ASN A 96 -8.91 15.09 12.94
CA ASN A 96 -8.92 16.55 13.04
C ASN A 96 -7.77 17.28 12.33
N ARG A 97 -7.15 16.71 11.28
CA ARG A 97 -6.21 17.44 10.43
C ARG A 97 -6.54 17.19 8.95
N PRO A 98 -6.70 18.25 8.13
CA PRO A 98 -6.85 18.07 6.69
C PRO A 98 -5.57 17.46 6.11
N PHE A 99 -5.73 16.71 5.02
CA PHE A 99 -4.60 16.23 4.25
C PHE A 99 -3.97 17.46 3.53
N SER A 100 -2.72 17.78 3.86
CA SER A 100 -1.97 18.90 3.28
C SER A 100 -1.36 18.53 1.93
#